data_AF-A0A2X2UGF0-F1
#
_entry.id   AF-A0A2X2UGF0-F1
#
_cell.length_a   1.000
_cell.length_b   1.000
_cell.length_c   1.000
_cell.angle_alpha   90.00
_cell.angle_beta   90.00
_cell.angle_gamma   90.00
#
_symmetry.space_group_name_H-M   'P 1'
#
loop_
_entity.id
_entity.type
_entity.pdbx_description
1 polymer ?
#
loop_
_entity_poly.entity_id
_entity_poly.type
_entity_poly.pdbx_seq_one_letter_code
_entity_poly.pdbx_strand_id
1 'polypeptide(L)'
;MIAYEHAGEDAFVEDWETAGSTDLGDISQIMPCMHIWAGGIKGGLHTEKYRMDDPYTAYIVPAKMMALTIIDLLWDGGARGKEIMGNFRPALTKEEYLNLLKDHQVVDLYDASDL
;
A
#
# COMPACT_ATOMS: atom_id res chain seq x y z
N MET A 1 -2.28 13.16 -12.33
CA MET A 1 -3.49 12.35 -12.03
C MET A 1 -4.80 13.09 -12.26
N ILE A 2 -5.08 14.20 -11.55
CA ILE A 2 -6.37 14.94 -11.64
C ILE A 2 -6.77 15.29 -13.09
N ALA A 3 -5.86 15.91 -13.85
CA ALA A 3 -6.12 16.31 -15.24
C ALA A 3 -6.40 15.14 -16.21
N TYR A 4 -6.00 13.91 -15.86
CA TYR A 4 -6.07 12.75 -16.74
C TYR A 4 -7.25 11.81 -16.44
N GLU A 5 -7.83 11.88 -15.24
CA GLU A 5 -8.97 11.02 -14.86
C GLU A 5 -10.30 11.78 -14.76
N HIS A 6 -10.35 13.06 -15.15
CA HIS A 6 -11.52 13.93 -14.96
C HIS A 6 -12.04 13.92 -13.51
N ALA A 7 -11.14 13.64 -12.57
CA ALA A 7 -11.43 13.55 -11.16
C ALA A 7 -11.56 14.96 -10.57
N GLY A 8 -12.58 15.20 -9.75
CA GLY A 8 -12.72 16.45 -8.99
C GLY A 8 -11.60 16.61 -7.96
N GLU A 9 -11.43 17.82 -7.41
CA GLU A 9 -10.48 18.06 -6.31
C GLU A 9 -10.81 17.24 -5.05
N ASP A 10 -12.08 16.84 -4.90
CA ASP A 10 -12.62 16.02 -3.83
C ASP A 10 -12.47 14.50 -4.06
N ALA A 11 -11.89 14.09 -5.20
CA ALA A 11 -11.70 12.68 -5.54
C ALA A 11 -10.55 12.00 -4.79
N PHE A 12 -9.73 12.78 -4.07
CA PHE A 12 -8.55 12.29 -3.36
C PHE A 12 -8.67 12.54 -1.87
N VAL A 13 -8.38 11.49 -1.09
CA VAL A 13 -8.19 11.59 0.35
C VAL A 13 -6.70 11.36 0.60
N GLU A 14 -6.00 12.40 1.07
CA GLU A 14 -4.54 12.38 1.22
C GLU A 14 -4.07 11.56 2.43
N ASP A 15 -4.88 11.50 3.49
CA ASP A 15 -4.55 10.81 4.73
C ASP A 15 -5.72 9.90 5.14
N TRP A 16 -5.54 8.60 4.92
CA TRP A 16 -6.52 7.57 5.21
C TRP A 16 -5.95 6.58 6.22
N GLU A 17 -6.25 6.81 7.49
CA GLU A 17 -5.86 5.93 8.58
C GLU A 17 -6.83 4.77 8.74
N THR A 18 -6.30 3.56 8.85
CA THR A 18 -7.10 2.33 9.01
C THR A 18 -6.39 1.36 9.96
N ALA A 19 -7.17 0.53 10.66
CA ALA A 19 -6.63 -0.58 11.47
C ALA A 19 -6.33 -1.85 10.64
N GLY A 20 -6.47 -1.81 9.31
CA GLY A 20 -6.13 -2.91 8.41
C GLY A 20 -4.61 -3.11 8.31
N SER A 21 -4.18 -4.36 8.20
CA SER A 21 -2.77 -4.73 8.03
C SER A 21 -2.51 -5.26 6.61
N THR A 22 -1.29 -5.02 6.12
CA THR A 22 -0.76 -5.55 4.85
C THR A 22 0.74 -5.76 4.94
N ASP A 23 1.28 -6.59 4.06
CA ASP A 23 2.73 -6.81 3.89
C ASP A 23 3.50 -5.54 3.49
N LEU A 24 2.83 -4.56 2.87
CA LEU A 24 3.44 -3.27 2.55
C LEU A 24 3.95 -2.54 3.82
N GLY A 25 3.30 -2.76 4.97
CA GLY A 25 3.75 -2.23 6.26
C GLY A 25 5.16 -2.70 6.61
N ASP A 26 5.49 -3.96 6.32
CA ASP A 26 6.81 -4.53 6.56
C ASP A 26 7.85 -3.91 5.62
N ILE A 27 7.56 -3.84 4.32
CA ILE A 27 8.47 -3.27 3.33
C ILE A 27 8.71 -1.77 3.58
N SER A 28 7.71 -1.06 4.11
CA SER A 28 7.83 0.37 4.47
C SER A 28 8.90 0.65 5.53
N GLN A 29 9.33 -0.38 6.29
CA GLN A 29 10.41 -0.24 7.27
C GLN A 29 11.78 -0.03 6.61
N ILE A 30 11.96 -0.51 5.37
CA ILE A 30 13.26 -0.56 4.68
C ILE A 30 13.33 0.31 3.41
N MET A 31 12.20 0.75 2.87
CA MET A 31 12.14 1.62 1.67
C MET A 31 10.87 2.47 1.61
N PRO A 32 10.84 3.56 0.81
CA PRO A 32 9.62 4.32 0.57
C PRO A 32 8.53 3.45 -0.04
N CYS A 33 7.34 3.48 0.57
CA CYS A 33 6.16 2.78 0.10
C CYS A 33 4.98 3.74 -0.01
N MET A 34 4.06 3.42 -0.89
CA MET A 34 2.78 4.11 -1.02
C MET A 34 1.67 3.05 -1.10
N HIS A 35 0.72 3.10 -0.16
CA HIS A 35 -0.45 2.24 -0.19
C HIS A 35 -1.62 3.00 -0.81
N ILE A 36 -2.01 2.64 -2.04
CA ILE A 36 -3.10 3.32 -2.74
C ILE A 36 -4.38 2.51 -2.57
N TRP A 37 -5.43 3.18 -2.07
CA TRP A 37 -6.79 2.66 -2.06
C TRP A 37 -7.57 3.27 -3.22
N ALA A 38 -8.44 2.47 -3.83
CA ALA A 38 -9.34 2.92 -4.89
C ALA A 38 -10.78 2.53 -4.58
N GLY A 39 -11.71 3.31 -5.11
CA GLY A 39 -13.14 3.05 -5.00
C GLY A 39 -13.63 1.91 -5.89
N GLY A 40 -14.94 1.90 -6.18
CA GLY A 40 -15.59 0.90 -7.04
C GLY A 40 -16.04 -0.38 -6.32
N ILE A 41 -15.88 -0.43 -5.00
CA ILE A 41 -16.33 -1.51 -4.12
C ILE A 41 -17.37 -1.00 -3.13
N LYS A 42 -18.38 -1.84 -2.81
CA LYS A 42 -19.35 -1.60 -1.72
C LYS A 42 -19.38 -2.77 -0.74
N GLY A 43 -19.86 -2.48 0.46
CA GLY A 43 -19.85 -3.41 1.59
C GLY A 43 -18.54 -3.35 2.37
N GLY A 44 -18.55 -3.88 3.59
CA GLY A 44 -17.34 -3.95 4.42
C GLY A 44 -16.38 -5.03 3.91
N LEU A 45 -15.08 -4.83 4.11
CA LEU A 45 -14.07 -5.89 3.89
C LEU A 45 -14.44 -7.13 4.72
N HIS A 46 -14.25 -8.32 4.15
CA HIS A 46 -14.57 -9.61 4.76
C HIS A 46 -16.05 -9.85 5.11
N THR A 47 -16.98 -9.06 4.57
CA THR A 47 -18.42 -9.27 4.77
C THR A 47 -19.07 -9.97 3.58
N GLU A 48 -20.21 -10.64 3.80
CA GLU A 48 -21.03 -11.22 2.72
C GLU A 48 -21.53 -10.17 1.71
N LYS A 49 -21.55 -8.90 2.12
CA LYS A 49 -22.01 -7.77 1.31
C LYS A 49 -20.90 -7.19 0.44
N TYR A 50 -19.67 -7.68 0.59
CA TYR A 50 -18.54 -7.23 -0.21
C TYR A 50 -18.77 -7.56 -1.67
N ARG A 51 -18.88 -6.52 -2.50
CA ARG A 51 -19.09 -6.67 -3.93
C ARG A 51 -18.53 -5.49 -4.71
N MET A 52 -18.17 -5.77 -5.95
CA MET A 52 -17.80 -4.75 -6.92
C MET A 52 -19.05 -4.03 -7.41
N ASP A 53 -19.01 -2.72 -7.36
CA ASP A 53 -20.12 -1.83 -7.70
C ASP A 53 -19.89 -1.13 -9.03
N ASP A 54 -18.67 -0.65 -9.26
CA ASP A 54 -18.24 -0.04 -10.51
C ASP A 54 -16.88 -0.63 -10.96
N PRO A 55 -16.88 -1.57 -11.92
CA PRO A 55 -15.66 -2.18 -12.43
C PRO A 55 -14.68 -1.19 -13.06
N TYR A 56 -15.16 -0.09 -13.66
CA TYR A 56 -14.26 0.89 -14.26
C TYR A 56 -13.45 1.60 -13.17
N THR A 57 -14.12 2.09 -12.12
CA THR A 57 -13.43 2.68 -10.96
C THR A 57 -12.57 1.66 -10.20
N ALA A 58 -13.03 0.41 -10.06
CA ALA A 58 -12.27 -0.62 -9.35
C ALA A 58 -11.00 -1.07 -10.09
N TYR A 59 -10.96 -0.99 -11.41
CA TYR A 59 -9.86 -1.55 -12.21
C TYR A 59 -9.07 -0.53 -13.02
N ILE A 60 -9.76 0.34 -13.74
CA ILE A 60 -9.11 1.22 -14.73
C ILE A 60 -8.52 2.45 -14.06
N VAL A 61 -9.27 3.07 -13.14
CA VAL A 61 -8.81 4.22 -12.37
C VAL A 61 -7.51 3.92 -11.60
N PRO A 62 -7.41 2.89 -10.74
CA PRO A 62 -6.17 2.60 -10.03
C PRO A 62 -5.01 2.26 -10.97
N ALA A 63 -5.26 1.53 -12.07
CA ALA A 63 -4.23 1.21 -13.04
C ALA A 63 -3.63 2.48 -13.69
N LYS A 64 -4.48 3.44 -14.08
CA LYS A 64 -4.03 4.73 -14.61
C LYS A 64 -3.29 5.55 -13.56
N MET A 65 -3.79 5.58 -12.33
CA MET A 65 -3.14 6.28 -11.21
C MET A 65 -1.73 5.72 -10.98
N MET A 66 -1.58 4.40 -10.90
CA MET A 66 -0.27 3.75 -10.79
C MET A 66 0.64 4.09 -11.97
N ALA A 67 0.14 4.05 -13.21
CA ALA A 67 0.93 4.38 -14.38
C ALA A 67 1.43 5.83 -14.36
N LEU A 68 0.57 6.78 -13.98
CA LEU A 68 0.92 8.19 -13.84
C LEU A 68 1.93 8.40 -12.71
N THR A 69 1.77 7.74 -11.55
CA THR A 69 2.76 7.78 -10.46
C THR A 69 4.13 7.27 -10.92
N ILE A 70 4.17 6.17 -11.70
CA ILE A 70 5.42 5.64 -12.25
C ILE A 70 6.08 6.66 -13.18
N ILE A 71 5.30 7.32 -14.05
CA ILE A 71 5.81 8.38 -14.93
C ILE A 71 6.42 9.51 -14.10
N ASP A 72 5.69 10.03 -13.10
CA ASP A 72 6.15 11.13 -12.26
C ASP A 72 7.44 10.77 -11.49
N LEU A 73 7.59 9.52 -11.06
CA LEU A 73 8.78 9.04 -10.34
C LEU A 73 9.99 8.81 -11.25
N LEU A 74 9.78 8.34 -12.49
CA LEU A 74 10.83 7.89 -13.41
C LEU A 74 11.16 8.89 -14.53
N TRP A 75 10.35 9.93 -14.73
CA TRP A 75 10.63 11.00 -15.68
C TRP A 75 11.96 11.72 -15.36
N ASP A 76 12.57 12.33 -16.39
CA ASP A 76 13.86 13.04 -16.29
C ASP A 76 14.95 12.18 -15.63
N GLY A 77 15.08 10.94 -16.10
CA GLY A 77 16.04 9.98 -15.56
C GLY A 77 15.77 9.59 -14.10
N GLY A 78 14.52 9.71 -13.64
CA GLY A 78 14.06 9.40 -12.30
C GLY A 78 14.54 10.38 -11.24
N ALA A 79 14.70 11.66 -11.60
CA ALA A 79 15.17 12.69 -10.69
C ALA A 79 14.33 12.72 -9.39
N ARG A 80 13.00 12.70 -9.53
CA ARG A 80 12.09 12.70 -8.38
C ARG A 80 12.19 11.42 -7.53
N GLY A 81 12.23 10.25 -8.16
CA GLY A 81 12.42 8.99 -7.43
C GLY A 81 13.74 8.95 -6.65
N LYS A 82 14.83 9.43 -7.24
CA LYS A 82 16.15 9.52 -6.59
C LYS A 82 16.15 10.48 -5.40
N GLU A 83 15.49 11.63 -5.54
CA GLU A 83 15.32 12.59 -4.45
C GLU A 83 14.58 11.94 -3.25
N ILE A 84 13.45 11.28 -3.51
CA ILE A 84 12.68 10.57 -2.48
C ILE A 84 13.55 9.51 -1.78
N MET A 85 14.26 8.69 -2.55
CA MET A 85 15.17 7.68 -2.00
C MET A 85 16.30 8.30 -1.16
N GLY A 86 16.85 9.44 -1.56
CA GLY A 86 17.92 10.13 -0.81
C GLY A 86 17.43 10.78 0.49
N ASN A 87 16.17 11.21 0.52
CA ASN A 87 15.55 11.84 1.70
C ASN A 87 14.94 10.83 2.68
N PHE A 88 14.63 9.62 2.21
CA PHE A 88 14.10 8.57 3.07
C PHE A 88 15.11 8.14 4.14
N ARG A 89 14.61 7.87 5.34
CA ARG A 89 15.37 7.32 6.46
C ARG A 89 14.67 6.02 6.87
N PRO A 90 15.21 4.86 6.46
CA PRO A 90 14.67 3.57 6.86
C PRO A 90 14.63 3.43 8.38
N ALA A 91 13.55 2.85 8.90
CA ALA A 91 13.47 2.48 10.32
C ALA A 91 14.38 1.28 10.63
N LEU A 92 14.52 0.38 9.66
CA LEU A 92 15.38 -0.80 9.73
C LEU A 92 16.31 -0.83 8.51
N THR A 93 17.51 -1.38 8.72
CA THR A 93 18.31 -1.92 7.62
C THR A 93 17.69 -3.22 7.11
N LYS A 94 18.11 -3.66 5.92
CA LYS A 94 17.69 -4.94 5.37
C LYS A 94 18.01 -6.12 6.32
N GLU A 95 19.19 -6.11 6.93
CA GLU A 95 19.61 -7.19 7.82
C GLU A 95 18.79 -7.21 9.12
N GLU A 96 18.51 -6.03 9.71
CA GLU A 96 17.65 -5.94 10.89
C GLU A 96 16.23 -6.42 10.58
N TYR A 97 15.67 -6.04 9.43
CA TYR A 97 14.36 -6.54 8.99
C TYR A 97 14.35 -8.07 8.80
N LEU A 98 15.36 -8.63 8.14
CA LEU A 98 15.45 -10.08 7.96
C LEU A 98 15.63 -10.85 9.26
N ASN A 99 16.33 -10.27 10.24
CA ASN A 99 16.46 -10.86 11.57
C ASN A 99 15.15 -10.78 12.33
N LEU A 100 14.45 -9.63 12.28
CA LEU A 100 13.12 -9.48 12.86
C LEU A 100 12.16 -10.57 12.36
N LEU A 101 12.13 -10.82 11.04
CA LEU A 101 11.30 -11.88 10.46
C LEU A 101 11.67 -13.27 11.00
N LYS A 102 12.96 -13.61 11.07
CA LYS A 102 13.40 -14.92 11.59
C LYS A 102 13.02 -15.11 13.05
N ASP A 103 13.16 -14.07 13.85
CA ASP A 103 12.85 -14.10 15.29
C ASP A 103 11.34 -14.28 15.56
N HIS A 104 10.48 -13.89 14.61
CA HIS A 104 9.01 -13.94 14.73
C HIS A 104 8.36 -15.05 13.89
N GLN A 105 9.12 -15.80 13.10
CA GLN A 105 8.64 -17.00 12.40
C GLN A 105 8.73 -18.23 13.32
N VAL A 106 8.02 -18.18 14.44
CA VAL A 106 7.95 -19.26 15.43
C VAL A 106 6.63 -20.00 15.34
N VAL A 107 6.65 -21.29 15.64
CA VAL A 107 5.44 -22.11 15.78
C VAL A 107 5.28 -22.43 17.26
N ASP A 108 4.29 -21.82 17.88
CA ASP A 108 3.90 -22.12 19.25
C ASP A 108 2.73 -23.11 19.22
N LEU A 109 2.96 -24.31 19.79
CA LEU A 109 1.91 -25.32 19.95
C LEU A 109 1.29 -25.17 21.34
N TYR A 110 0.00 -24.89 21.38
CA TYR A 110 -0.78 -24.87 22.61
C TYR A 110 -1.53 -26.19 22.75
N ASP A 111 -1.20 -26.95 23.79
CA ASP A 111 -1.96 -28.13 24.19
C ASP A 111 -2.94 -27.74 25.29
N ALA A 112 -4.24 -27.76 24.94
CA ALA A 112 -5.34 -27.49 25.86
C ALA A 112 -5.93 -28.78 26.45
N SER A 113 -5.29 -29.94 26.29
CA SER A 113 -5.78 -31.20 26.86
C SER A 113 -5.75 -31.25 28.39
N ASP A 114 -5.02 -30.32 29.03
CA ASP A 114 -5.00 -30.11 30.48
C ASP A 114 -5.89 -28.93 30.95
N LEU A 115 -6.73 -28.33 30.08
CA LEU A 115 -7.75 -27.31 30.41
C LEU A 115 -9.15 -27.90 30.62
#